data_AF-A8X6L3-F1
#
_entry.id   AF-A8X6L3-F1
#
_cell.length_a   1.000
_cell.length_b   1.000
_cell.length_c   1.000
_cell.angle_alpha   90.00
_cell.angle_beta   90.00
_cell.angle_gamma   90.00
#
_symmetry.space_group_name_H-M   'P 1'
#
loop_
_entity.id
_entity.type
_entity.pdbx_description
1 polymer ?
#
loop_
_entity_poly.entity_id
_entity_poly.type
_entity_poly.pdbx_seq_one_letter_code
_entity_poly.pdbx_strand_id
1 'polypeptide(L)'
;MRREPNPVLAVIGLVLGLLSGLIIRYLSVYFKSKKVGPISRFPFQPFNEIYMKVHDWPSRYQNLMSDVKILCGESLIKPRQQKESYHHAIEKVNQILTWIFNLDRRGLEPRYPKTWIQCVPQDARIVSIKMDCFEHGRLSHEFSPINGTSRGSYFTYQMYGDNRMQVTSYVKDGVSYLAGVCIYIDCPWTPAEYYRMDVVEKLFGEQRMRRRMESQWNLRENPFEPTIQQEASVESETVPVPEECLTEEDQDWTVKYCTRLQRKVMTCVKYGSVIHQEWNTSEKKMKKEKCGTCTGKLDESPPPYSSIFIEGLRSSKSSYALSGSNGGHGNMLLNSRKSATCQLFLHQAFFFGSSGHQDLLPTLLLCSLINTF
;
A
#
# COMPACT_ATOMS: atom_id res chain seq x y z
N MET A 1 -38.47 -36.99 43.09
CA MET A 1 -39.20 -36.06 42.20
C MET A 1 -38.26 -35.56 41.12
N ARG A 2 -38.44 -35.94 39.85
CA ARG A 2 -37.71 -35.31 38.74
C ARG A 2 -38.40 -33.98 38.44
N ARG A 3 -37.70 -32.86 38.59
CA ARG A 3 -38.18 -31.57 38.06
C ARG A 3 -38.06 -31.65 36.54
N GLU A 4 -39.17 -31.48 35.84
CA GLU A 4 -39.13 -31.31 34.40
C GLU A 4 -38.48 -29.96 34.06
N PRO A 5 -37.60 -29.90 33.05
CA PRO A 5 -36.93 -28.66 32.65
C PRO A 5 -37.97 -27.66 32.14
N ASN A 6 -37.87 -26.41 32.61
CA ASN A 6 -38.76 -25.35 32.16
C ASN A 6 -38.41 -24.94 30.70
N PRO A 7 -39.31 -25.13 29.73
CA PRO A 7 -39.04 -24.86 28.32
C PRO A 7 -38.73 -23.38 28.07
N VAL A 8 -39.25 -22.47 28.89
CA VAL A 8 -39.00 -21.02 28.77
C VAL A 8 -37.53 -20.69 29.05
N LEU A 9 -36.94 -21.30 30.10
CA LEU A 9 -35.53 -21.09 30.43
C LEU A 9 -34.61 -21.65 29.33
N ALA A 10 -34.99 -22.75 28.69
CA ALA A 10 -34.25 -23.31 27.56
C ALA A 10 -34.24 -22.36 26.36
N VAL A 11 -35.38 -21.76 26.02
CA VAL A 11 -35.49 -20.78 24.92
C VAL A 11 -34.67 -19.52 25.23
N ILE A 12 -34.78 -18.98 26.45
CA ILE A 12 -33.98 -17.80 26.86
C ILE A 12 -32.47 -18.11 26.75
N GLY A 13 -32.04 -19.27 27.25
CA GLY A 13 -30.64 -19.70 27.14
C GLY A 13 -30.16 -19.79 25.69
N LEU A 14 -30.99 -20.31 24.78
CA LEU A 14 -30.69 -20.39 23.35
C LEU A 14 -30.55 -19.00 22.72
N VAL A 15 -31.48 -18.09 22.99
CA VAL A 15 -31.43 -16.70 22.46
C VAL A 15 -30.19 -15.97 22.97
N LEU A 16 -29.88 -16.06 24.26
CA LEU A 16 -28.66 -15.45 24.83
C LEU A 16 -27.39 -16.07 24.25
N GLY A 17 -27.38 -17.38 24.02
CA GLY A 17 -26.29 -18.09 23.34
C GLY A 17 -26.06 -17.56 21.91
N LEU A 18 -27.14 -17.35 21.15
CA LEU A 18 -27.05 -16.78 19.79
C LEU A 18 -26.55 -15.34 19.81
N LEU A 19 -27.12 -14.48 20.67
CA LEU A 19 -26.71 -13.08 20.79
C LEU A 19 -25.24 -12.95 21.22
N SER A 20 -24.82 -13.73 22.22
CA SER A 20 -23.41 -13.73 22.65
C SER A 20 -22.47 -14.22 21.53
N GLY A 21 -22.85 -15.24 20.77
CA GLY A 21 -22.11 -15.69 19.60
C GLY A 21 -21.94 -14.59 18.53
N LEU A 22 -23.00 -13.84 18.24
CA LEU A 22 -22.95 -12.70 17.31
C LEU A 22 -22.05 -11.57 17.81
N ILE A 23 -22.14 -11.23 19.10
CA ILE A 23 -21.29 -10.20 19.72
C ILE A 23 -19.81 -10.62 19.68
N ILE A 24 -19.49 -11.87 20.05
CA ILE A 24 -18.11 -12.39 20.01
C ILE A 24 -17.58 -12.35 18.58
N ARG A 25 -18.38 -12.74 17.59
CA ARG A 25 -18.01 -12.66 16.17
C ARG A 25 -17.74 -11.22 15.74
N TYR A 26 -18.63 -10.29 16.07
CA TYR A 26 -18.47 -8.87 15.76
C TYR A 26 -17.20 -8.29 16.40
N LEU A 27 -16.98 -8.54 17.70
CA LEU A 27 -15.78 -8.11 18.41
C LEU A 27 -14.51 -8.69 17.78
N SER A 28 -14.52 -9.98 17.40
CA SER A 28 -13.38 -10.62 16.73
C SER A 28 -13.02 -9.91 15.42
N VAL A 29 -14.01 -9.62 14.57
CA VAL A 29 -13.82 -8.88 13.32
C VAL A 29 -13.34 -7.45 13.60
N TYR A 30 -13.94 -6.77 14.57
CA TYR A 30 -13.55 -5.43 14.99
C TYR A 30 -12.09 -5.36 15.44
N PHE A 31 -11.63 -6.28 16.30
CA PHE A 31 -10.23 -6.31 16.73
C PHE A 31 -9.27 -6.69 15.61
N LYS A 32 -9.65 -7.62 14.71
CA LYS A 32 -8.86 -7.95 13.53
C LYS A 32 -8.69 -6.73 12.60
N SER A 33 -9.75 -5.97 12.39
CA SER A 33 -9.70 -4.74 11.57
C SER A 33 -8.77 -3.66 12.13
N LYS A 34 -8.44 -3.71 13.43
CA LYS A 34 -7.47 -2.80 14.05
C LYS A 34 -6.02 -3.25 13.95
N LYS A 35 -5.76 -4.46 13.43
CA LYS A 35 -4.39 -4.93 13.28
C LYS A 35 -3.65 -4.07 12.26
N VAL A 36 -2.49 -3.60 12.68
CA VAL A 36 -1.51 -2.91 11.85
C VAL A 36 -0.31 -3.82 11.73
N GLY A 37 0.11 -4.11 10.52
CA GLY A 37 1.28 -4.92 10.23
C GLY A 37 2.58 -4.15 10.51
N PRO A 38 3.71 -4.88 10.63
CA PRO A 38 5.01 -4.25 10.68
C PRO A 38 5.30 -3.50 9.37
N ILE A 39 6.15 -2.48 9.45
CA ILE A 39 6.66 -1.79 8.26
C ILE A 39 7.66 -2.73 7.57
N SER A 40 7.48 -2.95 6.27
CA SER A 40 8.28 -3.84 5.43
C SER A 40 8.92 -3.08 4.27
N ARG A 41 10.03 -3.59 3.74
CA ARG A 41 10.65 -3.13 2.47
C ARG A 41 10.11 -3.88 1.25
N PHE A 42 9.30 -4.90 1.48
CA PHE A 42 8.70 -5.74 0.46
C PHE A 42 7.18 -5.58 0.50
N PRO A 43 6.53 -5.40 -0.66
CA PRO A 43 5.08 -5.29 -0.74
C PRO A 43 4.41 -6.63 -0.44
N PHE A 44 3.21 -6.57 0.12
CA PHE A 44 2.31 -7.71 0.23
C PHE A 44 1.49 -7.84 -1.05
N GLN A 45 1.55 -9.00 -1.69
CA GLN A 45 0.84 -9.28 -2.95
C GLN A 45 -0.13 -10.45 -2.73
N PRO A 46 -1.40 -10.19 -2.37
CA PRO A 46 -2.37 -11.25 -2.10
C PRO A 46 -2.88 -11.94 -3.38
N PHE A 47 -2.73 -11.29 -4.54
CA PHE A 47 -3.24 -11.78 -5.80
C PHE A 47 -2.17 -11.78 -6.88
N ASN A 48 -2.36 -12.65 -7.87
CA ASN A 48 -1.56 -12.63 -9.08
C ASN A 48 -2.14 -11.62 -10.08
N GLU A 49 -1.57 -10.41 -10.08
CA GLU A 49 -2.02 -9.29 -10.92
C GLU A 49 -1.86 -9.53 -12.43
N ILE A 50 -1.02 -10.50 -12.84
CA ILE A 50 -0.73 -10.79 -14.25
C ILE A 50 -1.98 -11.22 -15.01
N TYR A 51 -2.92 -11.87 -14.33
CA TYR A 51 -4.16 -12.39 -14.93
C TYR A 51 -5.36 -11.46 -14.72
N MET A 52 -5.16 -10.28 -14.13
CA MET A 52 -6.23 -9.33 -13.86
C MET A 52 -6.37 -8.32 -14.98
N LYS A 53 -7.59 -7.86 -15.21
CA LYS A 53 -7.88 -6.81 -16.18
C LYS A 53 -7.95 -5.47 -15.46
N VAL A 54 -7.30 -4.45 -16.02
CA VAL A 54 -7.50 -3.07 -15.57
C VAL A 54 -8.92 -2.66 -15.94
N HIS A 55 -9.63 -2.05 -15.00
CA HIS A 55 -10.96 -1.52 -15.24
C HIS A 55 -10.87 -0.23 -16.07
N ASP A 56 -11.50 -0.22 -17.24
CA ASP A 56 -11.56 0.97 -18.08
C ASP A 56 -12.68 1.90 -17.62
N TRP A 57 -12.29 3.10 -17.16
CA TRP A 57 -13.24 4.11 -16.73
C TRP A 57 -14.01 4.69 -17.93
N PRO A 58 -15.34 4.88 -17.81
CA PRO A 58 -16.10 5.67 -18.77
C PRO A 58 -15.51 7.09 -18.89
N SER A 59 -15.52 7.69 -20.09
CA SER A 59 -14.88 8.99 -20.35
C SER A 59 -15.28 10.11 -19.38
N ARG A 60 -16.53 10.08 -18.87
CA ARG A 60 -17.03 11.04 -17.87
C ARG A 60 -16.32 10.97 -16.51
N TYR A 61 -15.64 9.87 -16.19
CA TYR A 61 -14.93 9.65 -14.93
C TYR A 61 -13.40 9.64 -15.10
N GLN A 62 -12.87 9.64 -16.32
CA GLN A 62 -11.43 9.49 -16.55
C GLN A 62 -10.60 10.58 -15.84
N ASN A 63 -11.05 11.84 -15.90
CA ASN A 63 -10.35 12.94 -15.23
C ASN A 63 -10.50 12.92 -13.71
N LEU A 64 -11.61 12.39 -13.20
CA LEU A 64 -11.92 12.37 -11.77
C LEU A 64 -11.24 11.19 -11.06
N MET A 65 -11.03 10.10 -11.80
CA MET A 65 -10.49 8.83 -11.30
C MET A 65 -9.12 8.52 -11.90
N SER A 66 -8.41 9.52 -12.45
CA SER A 66 -7.06 9.34 -13.00
C SER A 66 -6.05 8.85 -11.96
N ASP A 67 -6.33 9.11 -10.68
CA ASP A 67 -5.52 8.63 -9.57
C ASP A 67 -5.87 7.20 -9.12
N VAL A 68 -6.93 6.61 -9.65
CA VAL A 68 -7.45 5.30 -9.24
C VAL A 68 -7.27 4.26 -10.34
N LYS A 69 -6.50 3.22 -10.03
CA LYS A 69 -6.34 2.02 -10.86
C LYS A 69 -7.07 0.87 -10.20
N ILE A 70 -8.10 0.33 -10.86
CA ILE A 70 -8.85 -0.84 -10.38
C ILE A 70 -8.45 -2.06 -11.20
N LEU A 71 -8.13 -3.16 -10.53
CA LEU A 71 -7.90 -4.46 -11.15
C LEU A 71 -9.06 -5.39 -10.83
N CYS A 72 -9.68 -5.90 -11.89
CA CYS A 72 -10.76 -6.86 -11.86
C CYS A 72 -10.22 -8.27 -12.08
N GLY A 73 -10.63 -9.20 -11.22
CA GLY A 73 -10.31 -10.62 -11.36
C GLY A 73 -11.42 -11.38 -12.07
N GLU A 74 -11.30 -12.70 -12.13
CA GLU A 74 -12.43 -13.54 -12.52
C GLU A 74 -13.61 -13.30 -11.57
N SER A 75 -14.80 -13.16 -12.17
CA SER A 75 -16.03 -13.01 -11.42
C SER A 75 -16.27 -14.28 -10.61
N LEU A 76 -16.13 -14.19 -9.28
CA LEU A 76 -16.46 -15.28 -8.37
C LEU A 76 -17.98 -15.41 -8.15
N ILE A 77 -18.78 -14.59 -8.83
CA ILE A 77 -20.22 -14.54 -8.67
C ILE A 77 -20.84 -15.66 -9.50
N LYS A 78 -21.37 -16.69 -8.82
CA LYS A 78 -22.32 -17.60 -9.45
C LYS A 78 -23.65 -16.86 -9.66
N PRO A 79 -24.28 -16.91 -10.85
CA PRO A 79 -25.49 -16.13 -11.18
C PRO A 79 -26.65 -16.28 -10.18
N ARG A 80 -26.73 -17.42 -9.48
CA ARG A 80 -27.80 -17.70 -8.51
C ARG A 80 -27.65 -16.99 -7.15
N GLN A 81 -26.48 -16.44 -6.81
CA GLN A 81 -26.26 -15.73 -5.53
C GLN A 81 -26.40 -14.21 -5.62
N GLN A 82 -26.70 -13.68 -6.82
CA GLN A 82 -26.68 -12.24 -7.09
C GLN A 82 -27.90 -11.48 -6.54
N LYS A 83 -29.01 -12.17 -6.21
CA LYS A 83 -30.29 -11.50 -5.97
C LYS A 83 -30.49 -10.91 -4.57
N GLU A 84 -29.70 -11.32 -3.57
CA GLU A 84 -29.98 -10.96 -2.16
C GLU A 84 -28.73 -10.67 -1.31
N SER A 85 -27.52 -10.75 -1.87
CA SER A 85 -26.30 -10.62 -1.09
C SER A 85 -25.77 -9.19 -1.09
N TYR A 86 -25.83 -8.53 0.07
CA TYR A 86 -25.19 -7.23 0.29
C TYR A 86 -23.69 -7.31 -0.03
N HIS A 87 -23.25 -6.52 -1.02
CA HIS A 87 -21.84 -6.40 -1.39
C HIS A 87 -21.10 -5.45 -0.44
N HIS A 88 -21.03 -5.82 0.84
CA HIS A 88 -20.52 -4.98 1.92
C HIS A 88 -19.12 -4.39 1.65
N ALA A 89 -18.22 -5.17 1.06
CA ALA A 89 -16.86 -4.69 0.75
C ALA A 89 -16.90 -3.63 -0.36
N ILE A 90 -17.59 -3.92 -1.46
CA ILE A 90 -17.68 -3.01 -2.62
C ILE A 90 -18.36 -1.70 -2.22
N GLU A 91 -19.45 -1.79 -1.44
CA GLU A 91 -20.14 -0.62 -0.93
C GLU A 91 -19.21 0.22 -0.04
N LYS A 92 -18.46 -0.44 0.86
CA LYS A 92 -17.53 0.27 1.75
C LYS A 92 -16.37 0.93 1.00
N VAL A 93 -15.82 0.27 -0.02
CA VAL A 93 -14.75 0.86 -0.85
C VAL A 93 -15.30 2.01 -1.69
N ASN A 94 -16.53 1.93 -2.20
CA ASN A 94 -17.18 3.07 -2.85
C ASN A 94 -17.37 4.25 -1.88
N GLN A 95 -17.74 4.01 -0.62
CA GLN A 95 -17.80 5.06 0.42
C GLN A 95 -16.43 5.71 0.63
N ILE A 96 -15.36 4.90 0.70
CA ILE A 96 -13.98 5.38 0.82
C ILE A 96 -13.61 6.28 -0.36
N LEU A 97 -13.82 5.83 -1.60
CA LEU A 97 -13.51 6.62 -2.80
C LEU A 97 -14.34 7.90 -2.87
N THR A 98 -15.62 7.83 -2.53
CA THR A 98 -16.51 9.00 -2.45
C THR A 98 -15.95 10.05 -1.49
N TRP A 99 -15.46 9.63 -0.33
CA TRP A 99 -14.86 10.52 0.66
C TRP A 99 -13.50 11.09 0.21
N ILE A 100 -12.62 10.27 -0.38
CA ILE A 100 -11.29 10.70 -0.83
C ILE A 100 -11.40 11.79 -1.90
N PHE A 101 -12.23 11.54 -2.92
CA PHE A 101 -12.35 12.40 -4.10
C PHE A 101 -13.47 13.44 -3.98
N ASN A 102 -14.11 13.53 -2.80
CA ASN A 102 -15.24 14.41 -2.55
C ASN A 102 -16.26 14.39 -3.70
N LEU A 103 -16.65 13.17 -4.11
CA LEU A 103 -17.58 12.97 -5.23
C LEU A 103 -18.93 13.56 -4.79
N ASP A 104 -19.21 14.79 -5.19
CA ASP A 104 -20.37 15.53 -4.70
C ASP A 104 -21.64 14.78 -5.09
N ARG A 105 -22.40 14.36 -4.09
CA ARG A 105 -23.71 13.72 -4.28
C ARG A 105 -24.71 14.63 -5.00
N ARG A 106 -24.43 15.93 -5.08
CA ARG A 106 -25.35 16.96 -5.57
C ARG A 106 -25.26 17.23 -7.07
N GLY A 107 -24.14 16.89 -7.73
CA GLY A 107 -23.91 17.19 -9.14
C GLY A 107 -24.41 16.11 -10.13
N LEU A 108 -24.74 14.93 -9.63
CA LEU A 108 -25.38 13.88 -10.41
C LEU A 108 -26.88 13.99 -10.17
N GLU A 109 -27.61 14.34 -11.23
CA GLU A 109 -29.03 14.69 -11.20
C GLU A 109 -29.89 13.84 -10.23
N PRO A 110 -30.94 14.45 -9.63
CA PRO A 110 -31.88 13.78 -8.72
C PRO A 110 -32.71 12.65 -9.35
N ARG A 111 -32.44 12.25 -10.61
CA ARG A 111 -33.17 11.20 -11.33
C ARG A 111 -32.83 9.77 -10.91
N TYR A 112 -31.80 9.57 -10.08
CA TYR A 112 -31.46 8.23 -9.57
C TYR A 112 -31.72 8.13 -8.06
N PRO A 113 -32.54 7.15 -7.62
CA PRO A 113 -33.02 7.08 -6.25
C PRO A 113 -31.92 6.67 -5.28
N LYS A 114 -31.23 7.60 -4.60
CA LYS A 114 -30.23 7.32 -3.53
C LYS A 114 -29.16 6.26 -3.86
N THR A 115 -29.07 5.80 -5.11
CA THR A 115 -28.16 4.75 -5.55
C THR A 115 -26.80 5.38 -5.67
N TRP A 116 -26.00 5.14 -4.64
CA TRP A 116 -24.57 5.39 -4.54
C TRP A 116 -23.89 5.20 -5.89
N ILE A 117 -23.00 6.13 -6.25
CA ILE A 117 -22.17 5.98 -7.45
C ILE A 117 -21.36 4.71 -7.26
N GLN A 118 -21.72 3.66 -7.98
CA GLN A 118 -20.99 2.41 -7.95
C GLN A 118 -19.80 2.53 -8.92
N CYS A 119 -18.74 3.19 -8.44
CA CYS A 119 -17.49 3.34 -9.19
C CYS A 119 -16.70 2.03 -9.22
N VAL A 120 -16.81 1.23 -8.15
CA VAL A 120 -16.08 -0.03 -8.03
C VAL A 120 -16.93 -1.17 -8.62
N PRO A 121 -16.45 -1.87 -9.66
CA PRO A 121 -17.15 -3.00 -10.25
C PRO A 121 -17.21 -4.19 -9.28
N GLN A 122 -18.19 -5.08 -9.45
CA GLN A 122 -18.44 -6.19 -8.51
C GLN A 122 -17.32 -7.24 -8.47
N ASP A 123 -16.52 -7.33 -9.53
CA ASP A 123 -15.38 -8.22 -9.70
C ASP A 123 -14.03 -7.57 -9.34
N ALA A 124 -14.05 -6.35 -8.78
CA ALA A 124 -12.86 -5.66 -8.31
C ALA A 124 -12.13 -6.49 -7.23
N ARG A 125 -10.81 -6.60 -7.39
CA ARG A 125 -9.90 -7.28 -6.45
C ARG A 125 -8.92 -6.34 -5.80
N ILE A 126 -8.45 -5.37 -6.57
CA ILE A 126 -7.49 -4.38 -6.08
C ILE A 126 -7.96 -3.01 -6.52
N VAL A 127 -8.04 -2.09 -5.57
CA VAL A 127 -8.22 -0.66 -5.83
C VAL A 127 -6.95 0.04 -5.38
N SER A 128 -6.15 0.50 -6.33
CA SER A 128 -4.92 1.26 -6.07
C SER A 128 -5.16 2.74 -6.30
N ILE A 129 -4.75 3.55 -5.32
CA ILE A 129 -4.94 5.00 -5.29
C ILE A 129 -3.56 5.63 -5.14
N LYS A 130 -3.09 6.33 -6.18
CA LYS A 130 -1.84 7.08 -6.10
C LYS A 130 -2.05 8.44 -5.43
N MET A 131 -1.02 8.96 -4.79
CA MET A 131 -1.02 10.35 -4.31
C MET A 131 -0.51 11.31 -5.37
N ASP A 132 -0.76 12.60 -5.18
CA ASP A 132 -0.11 13.68 -5.93
C ASP A 132 1.41 13.49 -5.95
N CYS A 133 2.06 13.91 -7.04
CA CYS A 133 3.51 13.74 -7.28
C CYS A 133 3.98 12.30 -7.51
N PHE A 134 3.06 11.33 -7.53
CA PHE A 134 3.35 9.95 -7.90
C PHE A 134 2.54 9.52 -9.13
N GLU A 135 3.10 8.57 -9.86
CA GLU A 135 2.48 7.83 -10.95
C GLU A 135 2.27 6.38 -10.53
N HIS A 136 1.28 5.72 -11.16
CA HIS A 136 1.10 4.28 -11.01
C HIS A 136 2.22 3.55 -11.75
N GLY A 137 2.81 2.56 -11.10
CA GLY A 137 3.75 1.63 -11.72
C GLY A 137 3.04 0.53 -12.52
N ARG A 138 3.82 -0.50 -12.85
CA ARG A 138 3.31 -1.66 -13.59
C ARG A 138 2.33 -2.43 -12.71
N LEU A 139 2.75 -2.76 -11.49
CA LEU A 139 1.91 -3.40 -10.48
C LEU A 139 1.09 -2.37 -9.70
N SER A 140 0.05 -2.84 -9.02
CA SER A 140 -0.91 -2.00 -8.29
C SER A 140 -0.30 -1.25 -7.11
N HIS A 141 0.69 -1.84 -6.46
CA HIS A 141 1.37 -1.30 -5.28
C HIS A 141 2.67 -0.56 -5.60
N GLU A 142 3.05 -0.55 -6.88
CA GLU A 142 4.20 0.19 -7.37
C GLU A 142 3.77 1.62 -7.65
N PHE A 143 4.52 2.56 -7.08
CA PHE A 143 4.34 3.99 -7.31
C PHE A 143 5.69 4.58 -7.64
N SER A 144 5.72 5.52 -8.58
CA SER A 144 6.95 6.19 -9.01
C SER A 144 6.81 7.68 -8.81
N PRO A 145 7.76 8.37 -8.15
CA PRO A 145 7.74 9.83 -8.09
C PRO A 145 7.87 10.41 -9.52
N ILE A 146 7.05 11.41 -9.85
CA ILE A 146 7.02 12.06 -11.18
C ILE A 146 8.40 12.64 -11.53
N ASN A 147 9.12 13.17 -10.54
CA ASN A 147 10.44 13.78 -10.72
C ASN A 147 11.60 12.78 -10.62
N GLY A 148 11.31 11.47 -10.71
CA GLY A 148 12.29 10.41 -10.56
C GLY A 148 12.72 10.16 -9.11
N THR A 149 13.46 9.08 -8.91
CA THR A 149 13.92 8.65 -7.59
C THR A 149 15.18 9.40 -7.18
N SER A 150 15.23 9.92 -5.96
CA SER A 150 16.45 10.50 -5.38
C SER A 150 17.37 9.38 -4.89
N ARG A 151 18.69 9.59 -4.89
CA ARG A 151 19.61 8.55 -4.40
C ARG A 151 19.38 8.29 -2.91
N GLY A 152 19.48 7.02 -2.51
CA GLY A 152 19.24 6.62 -1.12
C GLY A 152 17.77 6.63 -0.72
N SER A 153 16.87 7.11 -1.58
CA SER A 153 15.42 7.00 -1.36
C SER A 153 14.95 5.56 -1.53
N TYR A 154 13.82 5.24 -0.90
CA TYR A 154 13.29 3.89 -0.96
C TYR A 154 11.82 3.79 -0.54
N PHE A 155 11.16 2.69 -0.93
CA PHE A 155 9.77 2.45 -0.54
C PHE A 155 9.62 1.55 0.70
N THR A 156 8.60 1.85 1.51
CA THR A 156 8.15 1.00 2.61
C THR A 156 6.67 0.70 2.47
N TYR A 157 6.26 -0.41 3.05
CA TYR A 157 4.91 -0.95 2.95
C TYR A 157 4.40 -1.30 4.33
N GLN A 158 3.16 -0.93 4.63
CA GLN A 158 2.51 -1.27 5.88
C GLN A 158 1.08 -1.73 5.65
N MET A 159 0.73 -2.86 6.27
CA MET A 159 -0.60 -3.45 6.16
C MET A 159 -1.53 -2.93 7.26
N TYR A 160 -2.80 -2.73 6.92
CA TYR A 160 -3.87 -2.35 7.82
C TYR A 160 -5.08 -3.27 7.61
N GLY A 161 -5.88 -3.42 8.67
CA GLY A 161 -7.21 -4.01 8.54
C GLY A 161 -7.22 -5.52 8.35
N ASP A 162 -6.32 -6.29 8.97
CA ASP A 162 -6.18 -7.73 8.69
C ASP A 162 -5.73 -8.00 7.24
N ASN A 163 -4.71 -7.27 6.81
CA ASN A 163 -4.12 -7.34 5.47
C ASN A 163 -5.05 -6.91 4.33
N ARG A 164 -5.95 -5.97 4.60
CA ARG A 164 -6.98 -5.50 3.65
C ARG A 164 -6.61 -4.21 2.95
N MET A 165 -5.75 -3.41 3.56
CA MET A 165 -5.22 -2.19 2.96
C MET A 165 -3.71 -2.18 3.12
N GLN A 166 -3.01 -1.84 2.04
CA GLN A 166 -1.58 -1.60 2.06
C GLN A 166 -1.31 -0.13 1.82
N VAL A 167 -0.55 0.46 2.72
CA VAL A 167 -0.02 1.82 2.56
C VAL A 167 1.40 1.71 2.03
N THR A 168 1.67 2.38 0.92
CA THR A 168 3.03 2.51 0.36
C THR A 168 3.55 3.91 0.67
N SER A 169 4.69 3.98 1.35
CA SER A 169 5.37 5.25 1.62
C SER A 169 6.72 5.30 0.91
N TYR A 170 7.05 6.46 0.35
CA TYR A 170 8.36 6.78 -0.21
C TYR A 170 9.17 7.52 0.84
N VAL A 171 10.33 6.98 1.22
CA VAL A 171 11.22 7.56 2.21
C VAL A 171 12.39 8.23 1.49
N LYS A 172 12.58 9.53 1.74
CA LYS A 172 13.69 10.33 1.22
C LYS A 172 14.26 11.17 2.36
N ASP A 173 15.57 11.07 2.58
CA ASP A 173 16.30 11.83 3.61
C ASP A 173 15.73 11.66 5.03
N GLY A 174 15.30 10.43 5.35
CA GLY A 174 14.66 10.09 6.63
C GLY A 174 13.19 10.52 6.74
N VAL A 175 12.66 11.20 5.72
CA VAL A 175 11.29 11.70 5.67
C VAL A 175 10.41 10.76 4.85
N SER A 176 9.30 10.30 5.45
CA SER A 176 8.34 9.39 4.82
C SER A 176 7.16 10.15 4.20
N TYR A 177 6.94 9.97 2.91
CA TYR A 177 5.85 10.55 2.11
C TYR A 177 4.87 9.46 1.68
N LEU A 178 3.56 9.70 1.75
CA LEU A 178 2.58 8.72 1.27
C LEU A 178 2.62 8.69 -0.26
N ALA A 179 2.98 7.55 -0.85
CA ALA A 179 3.02 7.39 -2.30
C ALA A 179 1.68 6.90 -2.84
N GLY A 180 1.01 6.02 -2.09
CA GLY A 180 -0.30 5.49 -2.47
C GLY A 180 -0.88 4.49 -1.48
N VAL A 181 -2.10 4.07 -1.76
CA VAL A 181 -2.86 3.09 -0.96
C VAL A 181 -3.46 2.04 -1.87
N CYS A 182 -3.25 0.76 -1.56
CA CYS A 182 -3.94 -0.35 -2.21
C CYS A 182 -4.97 -0.95 -1.27
N ILE A 183 -6.18 -1.19 -1.77
CA ILE A 183 -7.26 -1.87 -1.04
C ILE A 183 -7.50 -3.23 -1.71
N TYR A 184 -7.43 -4.29 -0.92
CA TYR A 184 -7.54 -5.68 -1.38
C TYR A 184 -8.91 -6.27 -1.03
N ILE A 185 -9.63 -6.74 -2.04
CA ILE A 185 -11.00 -7.24 -1.97
C ILE A 185 -11.02 -8.74 -2.33
N ASP A 186 -10.89 -9.60 -1.32
CA ASP A 186 -10.94 -11.06 -1.50
C ASP A 186 -12.24 -11.53 -2.10
N CYS A 187 -13.36 -10.97 -1.64
CA CYS A 187 -14.69 -11.19 -2.19
C CYS A 187 -15.58 -9.96 -1.91
N PRO A 188 -16.61 -9.72 -2.75
CA PRO A 188 -17.45 -8.54 -2.61
C PRO A 188 -18.31 -8.57 -1.33
N TRP A 189 -18.44 -9.73 -0.69
CA TRP A 189 -19.21 -9.96 0.54
C TRP A 189 -18.36 -9.90 1.80
N THR A 190 -17.06 -9.65 1.69
CA THR A 190 -16.21 -9.45 2.86
C THR A 190 -16.85 -8.36 3.75
N PRO A 191 -16.99 -8.61 5.07
CA PRO A 191 -17.62 -7.64 5.96
C PRO A 191 -16.97 -6.25 5.85
N ALA A 192 -17.78 -5.20 5.84
CA ALA A 192 -17.32 -3.82 5.63
C ALA A 192 -16.36 -3.35 6.74
N GLU A 193 -16.44 -3.95 7.93
CA GLU A 193 -15.64 -3.63 9.11
C GLU A 193 -14.14 -3.83 8.87
N TYR A 194 -13.77 -4.67 7.91
CA TYR A 194 -12.38 -4.88 7.49
C TYR A 194 -11.76 -3.64 6.81
N TYR A 195 -12.58 -2.74 6.28
CA TYR A 195 -12.14 -1.52 5.58
C TYR A 195 -12.48 -0.29 6.43
N ARG A 196 -11.62 0.00 7.41
CA ARG A 196 -11.89 1.06 8.37
C ARG A 196 -11.65 2.45 7.77
N MET A 197 -12.69 3.27 7.83
CA MET A 197 -12.65 4.64 7.31
C MET A 197 -11.72 5.55 8.12
N ASP A 198 -11.60 5.35 9.44
CA ASP A 198 -10.73 6.17 10.30
C ASP A 198 -9.26 6.08 9.92
N VAL A 199 -8.81 4.90 9.45
CA VAL A 199 -7.45 4.70 8.94
C VAL A 199 -7.25 5.55 7.68
N VAL A 200 -8.19 5.51 6.75
CA VAL A 200 -8.15 6.32 5.53
C VAL A 200 -8.21 7.81 5.86
N GLU A 201 -9.10 8.23 6.75
CA GLU A 201 -9.24 9.62 7.20
C GLU A 201 -7.93 10.14 7.81
N LYS A 202 -7.28 9.33 8.65
CA LYS A 202 -5.98 9.67 9.23
C LYS A 202 -4.91 9.82 8.14
N LEU A 203 -4.76 8.83 7.26
CA LEU A 203 -3.72 8.82 6.23
C LEU A 203 -3.87 10.00 5.25
N PHE A 204 -5.07 10.23 4.73
CA PHE A 204 -5.33 11.31 3.77
C PHE A 204 -5.44 12.67 4.45
N GLY A 205 -5.90 12.73 5.71
CA GLY A 205 -5.93 13.94 6.52
C GLY A 205 -4.53 14.49 6.81
N GLU A 206 -3.62 13.63 7.27
CA GLU A 206 -2.21 13.96 7.51
C GLU A 206 -1.54 14.45 6.21
N GLN A 207 -1.80 13.79 5.07
CA GLN A 207 -1.27 14.22 3.78
C GLN A 207 -1.79 15.58 3.31
N ARG A 208 -3.08 15.87 3.50
CA ARG A 208 -3.62 17.20 3.19
C ARG A 208 -2.97 18.29 4.04
N MET A 209 -2.70 18.03 5.32
CA MET A 209 -1.97 18.97 6.18
C MET A 209 -0.54 19.16 5.70
N ARG A 210 0.14 18.06 5.37
CA ARG A 210 1.53 18.10 4.93
C ARG A 210 1.72 18.86 3.62
N ARG A 211 0.85 18.64 2.62
CA ARG A 211 0.83 19.42 1.37
C ARG A 211 0.73 20.92 1.63
N ARG A 212 -0.10 21.34 2.58
CA ARG A 212 -0.20 22.76 2.98
C ARG A 212 1.12 23.26 3.55
N MET A 213 1.75 22.49 4.43
CA MET A 213 3.05 22.85 4.99
C MET A 213 4.16 22.90 3.93
N GLU A 214 4.23 21.94 3.02
CA GLU A 214 5.24 21.90 1.95
C GLU A 214 5.02 23.01 0.92
N SER A 215 3.78 23.32 0.56
CA SER A 215 3.50 24.50 -0.28
C SER A 215 3.93 25.81 0.39
N GLN A 216 3.79 25.90 1.71
CA GLN A 216 4.27 27.03 2.50
C GLN A 216 5.80 27.05 2.64
N TRP A 217 6.44 25.88 2.69
CA TRP A 217 7.89 25.75 2.79
C TRP A 217 8.61 26.06 1.47
N ASN A 218 8.11 25.51 0.35
CA ASN A 218 8.64 25.78 -0.99
C ASN A 218 8.52 27.26 -1.39
N LEU A 219 7.54 27.99 -0.83
CA LEU A 219 7.45 29.46 -0.95
C LEU A 219 8.54 30.20 -0.15
N ARG A 220 9.08 29.58 0.89
CA ARG A 220 10.07 30.19 1.79
C ARG A 220 11.52 29.95 1.33
N GLU A 221 11.78 28.84 0.64
CA GLU A 221 13.11 28.52 0.07
C GLU A 221 13.32 29.08 -1.35
N ASN A 222 12.28 29.64 -1.98
CA ASN A 222 12.40 30.52 -3.15
C ASN A 222 11.97 31.97 -2.81
N PRO A 223 12.62 32.67 -1.87
CA PRO A 223 12.35 34.09 -1.67
C PRO A 223 13.07 34.86 -2.78
N PHE A 224 12.42 35.04 -3.94
CA PHE A 224 12.82 36.00 -4.97
C PHE A 224 14.33 35.98 -5.28
N GLU A 225 14.77 35.19 -6.27
CA GLU A 225 15.78 35.77 -7.17
C GLU A 225 15.03 36.82 -7.99
N PRO A 226 15.20 38.13 -7.73
CA PRO A 226 14.63 39.13 -8.61
C PRO A 226 15.23 38.88 -9.98
N THR A 227 14.36 38.62 -10.95
CA THR A 227 14.71 38.65 -12.37
C THR A 227 15.27 40.03 -12.68
N ILE A 228 16.59 40.19 -12.53
CA ILE A 228 17.34 41.30 -13.09
C ILE A 228 17.26 41.06 -14.60
N GLN A 229 16.37 41.79 -15.26
CA GLN A 229 16.44 41.98 -16.70
C GLN A 229 17.75 42.72 -16.98
N GLN A 230 18.81 41.96 -17.24
CA GLN A 230 20.06 42.51 -17.73
C GLN A 230 19.90 42.66 -19.24
N GLU A 231 19.52 43.87 -19.66
CA GLU A 231 19.68 44.30 -21.04
C GLU A 231 21.15 44.18 -21.42
N ALA A 232 21.36 43.50 -22.54
CA ALA A 232 22.65 43.27 -23.15
C ALA A 232 23.21 44.57 -23.72
N SER A 233 24.46 44.90 -23.35
CA SER A 233 25.38 45.56 -24.26
C SER A 233 26.81 45.49 -23.72
N VAL A 234 27.70 44.86 -24.51
CA VAL A 234 29.11 45.28 -24.75
C VAL A 234 30.03 45.18 -23.51
N GLU A 235 31.18 44.52 -23.48
CA GLU A 235 32.29 44.41 -24.44
C GLU A 235 33.18 43.23 -23.99
N SER A 236 33.99 42.72 -24.91
CA SER A 236 34.93 41.63 -24.67
C SER A 236 36.09 42.06 -23.76
N GLU A 237 36.22 41.42 -22.59
CA GLU A 237 37.48 41.38 -21.84
C GLU A 237 37.78 39.94 -21.42
N THR A 238 38.90 39.43 -21.92
CA THR A 238 39.53 38.17 -21.50
C THR A 238 40.09 38.32 -20.10
N VAL A 239 39.44 37.71 -19.11
CA VAL A 239 39.90 37.63 -17.71
C VAL A 239 39.95 36.16 -17.28
N PRO A 240 40.93 35.74 -16.46
CA PRO A 240 41.29 34.34 -16.26
C PRO A 240 40.23 33.57 -15.45
N VAL A 241 40.09 32.29 -15.81
CA VAL A 241 39.25 31.29 -15.12
C VAL A 241 39.60 31.23 -13.63
N PRO A 242 38.67 31.53 -12.71
CA PRO A 242 38.85 31.27 -11.29
C PRO A 242 38.66 29.78 -11.01
N GLU A 243 39.71 29.11 -10.53
CA GLU A 243 39.62 27.88 -9.75
C GLU A 243 39.06 28.25 -8.37
N GLU A 244 37.76 28.02 -8.12
CA GLU A 244 37.04 27.98 -6.81
C GLU A 244 35.56 28.32 -7.13
N CYS A 245 34.50 27.58 -6.80
CA CYS A 245 34.22 26.67 -5.69
C CYS A 245 33.23 25.59 -6.18
N LEU A 246 33.64 24.31 -6.13
CA LEU A 246 32.69 23.21 -6.10
C LEU A 246 32.32 22.99 -4.63
N THR A 247 31.14 23.43 -4.22
CA THR A 247 30.60 23.07 -2.90
C THR A 247 30.57 21.53 -2.78
N GLU A 248 31.11 21.02 -1.67
CA GLU A 248 31.42 19.59 -1.48
C GLU A 248 30.21 18.71 -1.18
N GLU A 249 29.00 19.25 -1.27
CA GLU A 249 27.80 18.58 -0.78
C GLU A 249 27.20 17.69 -1.88
N ASP A 250 27.05 16.41 -1.53
CA ASP A 250 26.35 15.34 -2.25
C ASP A 250 26.98 14.79 -3.54
N GLN A 251 28.20 14.24 -3.42
CA GLN A 251 28.81 13.44 -4.49
C GLN A 251 28.52 11.96 -4.36
N ASP A 252 28.06 11.36 -5.45
CA ASP A 252 27.70 9.96 -5.48
C ASP A 252 28.88 9.00 -5.61
N TRP A 253 29.61 8.84 -4.50
CA TRP A 253 30.71 7.89 -4.43
C TRP A 253 30.21 6.45 -4.46
N THR A 254 30.79 5.63 -5.32
CA THR A 254 30.54 4.18 -5.43
C THR A 254 31.88 3.44 -5.49
N VAL A 255 31.96 2.23 -4.97
CA VAL A 255 33.18 1.42 -5.08
C VAL A 255 33.16 0.65 -6.40
N LYS A 256 34.08 0.96 -7.30
CA LYS A 256 34.24 0.27 -8.60
C LYS A 256 35.66 -0.26 -8.75
N TYR A 257 35.84 -1.31 -9.55
CA TYR A 257 37.16 -1.83 -9.87
C TYR A 257 37.81 -0.98 -10.96
N CYS A 258 38.98 -0.41 -10.69
CA CYS A 258 39.76 0.34 -11.65
C CYS A 258 40.80 -0.59 -12.30
N THR A 259 40.71 -0.76 -13.62
CA THR A 259 41.65 -1.59 -14.38
C THR A 259 43.06 -1.01 -14.43
N ARG A 260 43.21 0.31 -14.42
CA ARG A 260 44.53 1.00 -14.36
C ARG A 260 45.26 0.75 -13.04
N LEU A 261 44.53 0.79 -11.92
CA LEU A 261 45.09 0.62 -10.58
C LEU A 261 45.03 -0.84 -10.10
N GLN A 262 44.41 -1.73 -10.87
CA GLN A 262 44.15 -3.14 -10.57
C GLN A 262 43.52 -3.41 -9.20
N ARG A 263 42.71 -2.48 -8.69
CA ARG A 263 42.08 -2.58 -7.36
C ARG A 263 40.72 -1.87 -7.32
N LYS A 264 39.95 -2.15 -6.26
CA LYS A 264 38.69 -1.46 -5.98
C LYS A 264 38.97 -0.08 -5.40
N VAL A 265 38.38 0.96 -5.99
CA VAL A 265 38.58 2.36 -5.59
C VAL A 265 37.25 3.09 -5.49
N MET A 266 37.19 4.08 -4.60
CA MET A 266 36.03 4.93 -4.46
C MET A 266 35.96 5.86 -5.67
N THR A 267 34.84 5.85 -6.38
CA THR A 267 34.70 6.43 -7.71
C THR A 267 33.45 7.31 -7.78
N CYS A 268 33.59 8.51 -8.34
CA CYS A 268 32.45 9.36 -8.73
C CYS A 268 32.58 9.77 -10.20
N VAL A 269 31.45 10.01 -10.86
CA VAL A 269 31.40 10.49 -12.24
C VAL A 269 30.96 11.94 -12.20
N LYS A 270 31.78 12.86 -12.72
CA LYS A 270 31.49 14.28 -12.79
C LYS A 270 31.84 14.83 -14.15
N TYR A 271 30.90 15.51 -14.81
CA TYR A 271 31.12 16.17 -16.10
C TYR A 271 31.77 15.23 -17.13
N GLY A 272 31.25 13.99 -17.23
CA GLY A 272 31.77 12.96 -18.13
C GLY A 272 33.16 12.43 -17.76
N SER A 273 33.74 12.82 -16.61
CA SER A 273 35.04 12.36 -16.13
C SER A 273 34.89 11.44 -14.92
N VAL A 274 35.67 10.37 -14.87
CA VAL A 274 35.73 9.48 -13.71
C VAL A 274 36.83 9.94 -12.76
N ILE A 275 36.47 10.23 -11.52
CA ILE A 275 37.38 10.65 -10.45
C ILE A 275 37.47 9.54 -9.42
N HIS A 276 38.70 9.13 -9.08
CA HIS A 276 38.97 8.22 -7.98
C HIS A 276 39.33 9.00 -6.72
N GLN A 277 38.91 8.50 -5.57
CA GLN A 277 39.29 9.02 -4.27
C GLN A 277 39.94 7.91 -3.44
N GLU A 278 41.15 8.16 -2.97
CA GLU A 278 41.92 7.23 -2.16
C GLU A 278 42.49 7.94 -0.94
N TRP A 279 42.64 7.20 0.16
CA TRP A 279 43.31 7.70 1.36
C TRP A 279 44.82 7.69 1.15
N ASN A 280 45.46 8.86 1.24
CA ASN A 280 46.91 8.96 1.21
C ASN A 280 47.48 8.88 2.65
N THR A 281 48.13 7.76 2.97
CA THR A 281 48.65 7.51 4.32
C THR A 281 49.76 8.47 4.73
N SER A 282 50.61 8.93 3.81
CA SER A 282 51.72 9.84 4.13
C SER A 282 51.22 11.25 4.47
N GLU A 283 50.18 11.72 3.76
CA GLU A 283 49.61 13.06 3.93
C GLU A 283 48.41 13.09 4.88
N LYS A 284 47.92 11.93 5.33
CA LYS A 284 46.71 11.76 6.15
C LYS A 284 45.47 12.50 5.60
N LYS A 285 45.29 12.49 4.27
CA LYS A 285 44.17 13.14 3.59
C LYS A 285 43.64 12.32 2.42
N MET A 286 42.38 12.57 2.04
CA MET A 286 41.79 11.99 0.83
C MET A 286 42.34 12.69 -0.41
N LYS A 287 42.95 11.93 -1.32
CA LYS A 287 43.44 12.42 -2.61
C LYS A 287 42.44 12.05 -3.70
N LYS A 288 42.00 13.05 -4.47
CA LYS A 288 41.11 12.87 -5.63
C LYS A 288 41.98 12.92 -6.91
N GLU A 289 41.86 11.94 -7.79
CA GLU A 289 42.61 11.87 -9.05
C GLU A 289 41.68 11.47 -10.22
N LYS A 290 41.73 12.22 -11.32
CA LYS A 290 40.98 11.91 -12.54
C LYS A 290 41.61 10.70 -13.24
N CYS A 291 40.80 9.69 -13.58
CA CYS A 291 41.28 8.49 -14.25
C CYS A 291 40.86 8.47 -15.73
N GLY A 292 41.82 8.66 -16.64
CA GLY A 292 41.59 8.59 -18.08
C GLY A 292 41.06 7.24 -18.56
N THR A 293 41.59 6.13 -18.01
CA THR A 293 41.18 4.76 -18.41
C THR A 293 39.73 4.45 -18.06
N CYS A 294 39.24 4.90 -16.90
CA CYS A 294 37.85 4.68 -16.51
C CYS A 294 36.90 5.67 -17.18
N THR A 295 37.39 6.87 -17.53
CA THR A 295 36.61 7.89 -18.24
C THR A 295 36.18 7.41 -19.64
N GLY A 296 37.05 6.72 -20.37
CA GLY A 296 36.72 6.22 -21.71
C GLY A 296 35.75 5.03 -21.76
N LYS A 297 35.34 4.46 -20.62
CA LYS A 297 34.49 3.25 -20.54
C LYS A 297 33.08 3.53 -20.00
N LEU A 298 32.68 4.80 -19.90
CA LEU A 298 31.37 5.17 -19.35
C LEU A 298 30.18 4.64 -20.17
N ASP A 299 30.38 4.36 -21.46
CA ASP A 299 29.32 3.95 -22.39
C ASP A 299 29.21 2.43 -22.64
N GLU A 300 30.10 1.63 -22.07
CA GLU A 300 30.02 0.16 -22.16
C GLU A 300 29.15 -0.39 -21.01
N SER A 301 27.87 -0.05 -21.01
CA SER A 301 26.91 -0.83 -20.23
C SER A 301 26.90 -2.25 -20.81
N PRO A 302 27.05 -3.31 -20.00
CA PRO A 302 26.99 -4.67 -20.53
C PRO A 302 25.65 -4.84 -21.26
N PRO A 303 25.61 -5.52 -22.43
CA PRO A 303 24.36 -5.77 -23.11
C PRO A 303 23.38 -6.41 -22.12
N PRO A 304 22.10 -5.97 -22.11
CA PRO A 304 21.12 -6.48 -21.15
C PRO A 304 21.07 -8.00 -21.25
N TYR A 305 21.36 -8.70 -20.15
CA TYR A 305 21.35 -10.16 -19.99
C TYR A 305 19.93 -10.74 -20.18
N SER A 306 19.35 -10.59 -21.37
CA SER A 306 17.97 -10.96 -21.69
C SER A 306 17.85 -11.81 -22.96
N SER A 307 18.94 -12.42 -23.44
CA SER A 307 18.89 -13.30 -24.61
C SER A 307 19.86 -14.49 -24.56
N ILE A 308 19.89 -15.21 -23.44
CA ILE A 308 20.32 -16.62 -23.47
C ILE A 308 19.04 -17.48 -23.46
N PHE A 309 18.47 -17.66 -24.66
CA PHE A 309 17.49 -18.71 -24.91
C PHE A 309 18.25 -20.05 -24.94
N ILE A 310 18.05 -20.88 -23.93
CA ILE A 310 18.41 -22.31 -24.04
C ILE A 310 17.25 -22.98 -24.77
N GLU A 311 17.38 -23.05 -26.08
CA GLU A 311 16.46 -23.80 -26.94
C GLU A 311 16.96 -25.24 -27.03
N GLY A 312 16.36 -26.13 -26.25
CA GLY A 312 16.70 -27.54 -26.30
C GLY A 312 16.08 -28.35 -25.19
N LEU A 313 14.85 -28.82 -25.41
CA LEU A 313 14.40 -30.17 -25.02
C LEU A 313 13.03 -30.42 -25.68
N ARG A 314 13.07 -30.86 -26.95
CA ARG A 314 11.97 -31.59 -27.56
C ARG A 314 12.09 -33.06 -27.16
N SER A 315 11.01 -33.53 -26.52
CA SER A 315 10.36 -34.83 -26.75
C SER A 315 11.21 -36.11 -26.69
N SER A 316 10.95 -36.91 -25.65
CA SER A 316 10.69 -38.33 -25.84
C SER A 316 9.57 -38.82 -24.90
N LYS A 317 8.52 -39.34 -25.51
CA LYS A 317 7.55 -40.26 -24.90
C LYS A 317 8.26 -41.60 -24.66
N SER A 318 7.95 -42.30 -23.55
CA SER A 318 7.53 -43.72 -23.56
C SER A 318 7.39 -44.29 -22.14
N SER A 319 6.15 -44.65 -21.80
CA SER A 319 5.69 -45.96 -21.29
C SER A 319 6.58 -46.81 -20.35
N TYR A 320 6.11 -47.03 -19.11
CA TYR A 320 6.05 -48.32 -18.38
C TYR A 320 4.86 -48.22 -17.40
N ALA A 321 3.80 -49.04 -17.49
CA ALA A 321 3.67 -50.46 -17.14
C ALA A 321 3.53 -50.73 -15.62
N LEU A 322 2.44 -51.43 -15.30
CA LEU A 322 1.92 -51.90 -14.02
C LEU A 322 2.93 -52.65 -13.14
N SER A 323 2.75 -52.54 -11.81
CA SER A 323 2.98 -53.50 -10.68
C SER A 323 3.27 -52.66 -9.42
N GLY A 324 2.80 -52.89 -8.21
CA GLY A 324 2.01 -53.92 -7.55
C GLY A 324 2.08 -53.68 -6.03
N SER A 325 1.08 -54.19 -5.32
CA SER A 325 1.06 -54.61 -3.90
C SER A 325 1.27 -53.63 -2.73
N ASN A 326 0.27 -53.68 -1.84
CA ASN A 326 0.33 -53.90 -0.39
C ASN A 326 0.86 -52.82 0.56
N GLY A 327 -0.06 -52.40 1.45
CA GLY A 327 0.11 -52.61 2.89
C GLY A 327 0.65 -51.42 3.69
N GLY A 328 -0.15 -50.95 4.65
CA GLY A 328 0.37 -50.03 5.68
C GLY A 328 -0.70 -49.33 6.48
N HIS A 329 -1.22 -50.01 7.51
CA HIS A 329 -1.88 -49.38 8.66
C HIS A 329 -0.96 -48.32 9.30
N GLY A 330 -1.54 -47.20 9.71
CA GLY A 330 -0.85 -46.17 10.48
C GLY A 330 -1.83 -45.17 11.10
N ASN A 331 -2.47 -45.58 12.21
CA ASN A 331 -3.10 -44.65 13.15
C ASN A 331 -2.06 -43.69 13.71
N MET A 332 -2.32 -42.37 13.70
CA MET A 332 -1.70 -41.45 14.66
C MET A 332 -2.62 -40.28 15.00
N LEU A 333 -3.35 -40.49 16.09
CA LEU A 333 -3.53 -39.60 17.24
C LEU A 333 -3.46 -38.09 17.01
N LEU A 334 -4.63 -37.47 17.18
CA LEU A 334 -4.79 -36.13 17.74
C LEU A 334 -3.88 -35.96 18.96
N ASN A 335 -3.12 -34.86 18.98
CA ASN A 335 -2.61 -34.31 20.24
C ASN A 335 -2.99 -32.84 20.38
N SER A 336 -4.04 -32.67 21.19
CA SER A 336 -4.45 -31.45 21.87
C SER A 336 -3.29 -30.90 22.73
N ARG A 337 -3.01 -29.61 22.59
CA ARG A 337 -2.30 -28.82 23.61
C ARG A 337 -3.14 -27.61 24.00
N LYS A 338 -3.77 -27.77 25.17
CA LYS A 338 -3.75 -26.89 26.36
C LYS A 338 -3.62 -25.38 26.04
N SER A 339 -4.69 -24.61 26.17
CA SER A 339 -5.16 -24.02 27.43
C SER A 339 -4.10 -23.13 28.08
N ALA A 340 -4.21 -21.82 27.84
CA ALA A 340 -3.65 -20.78 28.68
C ALA A 340 -4.83 -19.92 29.16
N THR A 341 -5.17 -20.11 30.43
CA THR A 341 -6.10 -19.32 31.22
C THR A 341 -5.54 -17.91 31.36
N CYS A 342 -6.22 -16.90 30.84
CA CYS A 342 -5.91 -15.51 31.12
C CYS A 342 -7.02 -14.96 32.01
N GLN A 343 -6.73 -14.82 33.31
CA GLN A 343 -7.56 -14.11 34.26
C GLN A 343 -7.58 -12.63 33.90
N LEU A 344 -8.75 -12.13 33.50
CA LEU A 344 -9.01 -10.70 33.36
C LEU A 344 -9.58 -10.17 34.67
N PHE A 345 -8.77 -9.38 35.38
CA PHE A 345 -9.25 -8.49 36.44
C PHE A 345 -10.05 -7.36 35.79
N LEU A 346 -11.37 -7.39 35.97
CA LEU A 346 -12.28 -6.27 35.71
C LEU A 346 -12.39 -5.48 37.02
N HIS A 347 -11.64 -4.37 37.12
CA HIS A 347 -11.92 -3.38 38.15
C HIS A 347 -12.91 -2.36 37.60
N GLN A 348 -14.03 -2.25 38.31
CA GLN A 348 -15.08 -1.25 38.15
C GLN A 348 -14.50 0.16 38.27
N ALA A 349 -14.98 1.06 37.41
CA ALA A 349 -15.08 2.48 37.74
C ALA A 349 -16.49 2.95 37.33
N PHE A 350 -17.40 2.89 38.30
CA PHE A 350 -18.62 3.67 38.32
C PHE A 350 -18.25 5.12 38.66
N PHE A 351 -18.63 6.07 37.82
CA PHE A 351 -18.93 7.43 38.26
C PHE A 351 -20.27 7.84 37.64
N PHE A 352 -21.30 7.89 38.50
CA PHE A 352 -22.59 8.49 38.20
C PHE A 352 -22.43 10.02 38.21
N GLY A 353 -22.57 10.63 37.04
CA GLY A 353 -22.86 12.06 36.90
C GLY A 353 -24.33 12.23 36.56
N SER A 354 -25.11 12.59 37.57
CA SER A 354 -26.53 12.94 37.49
C SER A 354 -26.75 14.21 36.65
N SER A 355 -27.56 14.14 35.60
CA SER A 355 -28.57 15.16 35.28
C SER A 355 -29.45 14.66 34.13
N GLY A 356 -30.75 14.79 34.34
CA GLY A 356 -31.78 14.08 33.59
C GLY A 356 -31.98 14.55 32.16
N HIS A 357 -32.25 13.58 31.30
CA HIS A 357 -33.37 13.64 30.37
C HIS A 357 -33.80 12.20 30.06
N GLN A 358 -35.03 11.89 30.46
CA GLN A 358 -35.71 10.64 30.16
C GLN A 358 -36.14 10.61 28.70
N ASP A 359 -36.06 9.39 28.15
CA ASP A 359 -36.89 8.82 27.09
C ASP A 359 -36.59 9.17 25.62
N LEU A 360 -35.80 8.30 24.98
CA LEU A 360 -36.06 7.65 23.66
C LEU A 360 -34.79 6.96 23.12
N LEU A 361 -34.25 5.95 23.82
CA LEU A 361 -33.09 5.17 23.33
C LEU A 361 -32.99 3.79 24.01
N PRO A 362 -33.96 2.88 23.77
CA PRO A 362 -33.54 1.51 23.46
C PRO A 362 -34.36 0.81 22.36
N THR A 363 -35.28 1.49 21.68
CA THR A 363 -36.20 0.84 20.71
C THR A 363 -35.63 0.63 19.31
N LEU A 364 -34.54 1.31 18.94
CA LEU A 364 -33.97 1.23 17.58
C LEU A 364 -33.01 0.05 17.37
N LEU A 365 -32.48 -0.57 18.42
CA LEU A 365 -31.59 -1.74 18.29
C LEU A 365 -32.34 -3.07 18.10
N LEU A 366 -33.63 -3.13 18.43
CA LEU A 366 -34.45 -4.33 18.23
C LEU A 366 -35.12 -4.40 16.84
N CYS A 367 -35.38 -3.26 16.18
CA CYS A 367 -36.05 -3.26 14.87
C CYS A 367 -35.16 -3.72 13.70
N SER A 368 -33.83 -3.69 13.85
CA SER A 368 -32.91 -4.19 12.81
C SER A 368 -32.80 -5.72 12.78
N LEU A 369 -33.06 -6.40 13.91
CA LEU A 369 -32.89 -7.85 14.02
C LEU A 369 -34.13 -8.65 13.58
N ILE A 370 -35.30 -8.02 13.45
CA ILE A 370 -36.54 -8.71 13.05
C ILE A 370 -36.71 -8.72 11.51
N ASN A 371 -36.11 -7.79 10.77
CA ASN A 371 -36.20 -7.76 9.30
C ASN A 371 -35.23 -8.72 8.58
N THR A 372 -34.53 -9.59 9.32
CA THR A 372 -33.60 -10.57 8.74
C THR A 372 -33.96 -12.03 9.07
N PHE A 373 -35.21 -12.29 9.50
CA PHE A 373 -35.76 -13.63 9.67
C PHE A 373 -37.04 -13.83 8.88
#